data_AF-A0A935VEI9-F1
#
_entry.id   AF-A0A935VEI9-F1
#
_cell.length_a   1.000
_cell.length_b   1.000
_cell.length_c   1.000
_cell.angle_alpha   90.00
_cell.angle_beta   90.00
_cell.angle_gamma   90.00
#
_symmetry.space_group_name_H-M   'P 1'
#
loop_
_entity.id
_entity.type
_entity.pdbx_description
1 polymer ?
#
loop_
_entity_poly.entity_id
_entity_poly.type
_entity_poly.pdbx_seq_one_letter_code
_entity_poly.pdbx_strand_id
1 'polypeptide(L)'
;MKLYMQPGQDPTESVYLNGLPNGINTEHMWPQGLGATGMAQSDMHHLYPSRSKANSDRGNFPFGEIADSQTQTWYLRTTERSSPTFH
;
A
#
# COMPACT_ATOMS: atom_id res chain seq x y z
N MET A 1 5.48 0.62 11.48
CA MET A 1 4.43 0.07 12.38
C MET A 1 4.31 -1.42 12.09
N LYS A 2 3.96 -2.22 13.10
CA LYS A 2 3.72 -3.67 12.97
C LYS A 2 2.24 -3.94 13.22
N LEU A 3 1.61 -4.73 12.36
CA LEU A 3 0.36 -5.40 12.68
C LEU A 3 0.69 -6.81 13.12
N TYR A 4 0.10 -7.24 14.22
CA TYR A 4 0.33 -8.56 14.79
C TYR A 4 -0.84 -9.47 14.42
N MET A 5 -0.50 -10.71 14.12
CA MET A 5 -1.43 -11.77 13.80
C MET A 5 -1.24 -12.89 14.82
N GLN A 6 -2.34 -13.51 15.25
CA GLN A 6 -2.27 -14.69 16.10
C GLN A 6 -1.70 -15.87 15.29
N PRO A 7 -0.87 -16.76 15.89
CA PRO A 7 -0.39 -17.94 15.20
C PRO A 7 -1.54 -18.78 14.62
N GLY A 8 -1.39 -19.23 13.36
CA GLY A 8 -2.38 -20.06 12.68
C GLY A 8 -3.54 -19.31 12.01
N GLN A 9 -3.58 -17.99 12.06
CA GLN A 9 -4.54 -17.19 11.28
C GLN A 9 -4.04 -16.95 9.85
N ASP A 10 -4.96 -16.79 8.90
CA ASP A 10 -4.64 -16.38 7.53
C ASP A 10 -4.24 -14.89 7.52
N PRO A 11 -3.04 -14.52 7.06
CA PRO A 11 -2.63 -13.12 6.96
C PRO A 11 -3.50 -12.31 5.99
N THR A 12 -4.03 -12.93 4.93
CA THR A 12 -4.87 -12.25 3.93
C THR A 12 -6.23 -11.82 4.47
N GLU A 13 -6.66 -12.37 5.62
CA GLU A 13 -7.86 -11.95 6.33
C GLU A 13 -7.49 -11.12 7.56
N SER A 14 -6.59 -11.65 8.40
CA SER A 14 -6.34 -11.12 9.75
C SER A 14 -5.65 -9.76 9.76
N VAL A 15 -4.74 -9.49 8.81
CA VAL A 15 -4.07 -8.18 8.70
C VAL A 15 -4.66 -7.32 7.58
N TYR A 16 -5.49 -7.88 6.71
CA TYR A 16 -6.25 -7.10 5.72
C TYR A 16 -7.30 -6.20 6.36
N LEU A 17 -7.83 -6.59 7.53
CA LEU A 17 -8.79 -5.79 8.30
C LEU A 17 -9.98 -5.33 7.46
N ASN A 18 -10.52 -6.21 6.62
CA ASN A 18 -11.64 -5.90 5.70
C ASN A 18 -11.40 -4.66 4.81
N GLY A 19 -10.15 -4.41 4.40
CA GLY A 19 -9.81 -3.27 3.56
C GLY A 19 -9.81 -1.92 4.28
N LEU A 20 -9.86 -1.91 5.62
CA LEU A 20 -9.72 -0.67 6.40
C LEU A 20 -8.41 0.07 6.03
N PRO A 21 -8.34 1.40 6.19
CA PRO A 21 -7.17 2.19 5.76
C PRO A 21 -5.83 1.68 6.28
N ASN A 22 -5.84 1.17 7.52
CA ASN A 22 -4.67 0.62 8.19
C ASN A 22 -4.50 -0.89 7.99
N GLY A 23 -5.34 -1.56 7.20
CA GLY A 23 -5.13 -2.94 6.76
C GLY A 23 -3.88 -3.09 5.88
N ILE A 24 -3.49 -4.32 5.64
CA ILE A 24 -2.42 -4.70 4.72
C ILE A 24 -3.04 -5.29 3.46
N ASN A 25 -2.64 -4.76 2.31
CA ASN A 25 -2.98 -5.29 0.99
C ASN A 25 -1.70 -5.56 0.18
N THR A 26 -1.81 -6.41 -0.84
CA THR A 26 -0.75 -6.64 -1.82
C THR A 26 -0.69 -5.47 -2.79
N GLU A 27 0.46 -4.80 -2.84
CA GLU A 27 0.81 -3.82 -3.86
C GLU A 27 1.51 -4.52 -5.01
N HIS A 28 1.04 -4.23 -6.22
CA HIS A 28 1.73 -4.57 -7.47
C HIS A 28 2.53 -3.36 -7.94
N MET A 29 3.86 -3.39 -7.75
CA MET A 29 4.73 -2.27 -8.13
C MET A 29 4.58 -1.92 -9.61
N TRP A 30 4.49 -2.95 -10.47
CA TRP A 30 3.92 -2.81 -11.82
C TRP A 30 2.40 -3.08 -11.78
N PRO A 31 1.52 -2.09 -12.05
CA PRO A 31 0.09 -2.25 -11.86
C PRO A 31 -0.53 -3.38 -12.69
N GLN A 32 -1.48 -4.11 -12.10
CA GLN A 32 -2.22 -5.18 -12.80
C GLN A 32 -2.91 -4.66 -14.08
N GLY A 33 -3.52 -3.47 -14.00
CA GLY A 33 -4.18 -2.82 -15.14
C GLY A 33 -3.25 -2.42 -16.29
N LEU A 34 -1.93 -2.50 -16.09
CA LEU A 34 -0.89 -2.26 -17.09
C LEU A 34 -0.18 -3.55 -17.54
N GLY A 35 -0.80 -4.72 -17.31
CA GLY A 35 -0.33 -5.99 -17.84
C GLY A 35 0.41 -6.89 -16.84
N ALA A 36 0.41 -6.58 -15.54
CA ALA A 36 0.74 -7.57 -14.50
C ALA A 36 -0.42 -8.58 -14.32
N THR A 37 -0.72 -9.32 -15.37
CA THR A 37 -1.77 -10.36 -15.41
C THR A 37 -1.16 -11.74 -15.65
N GLY A 38 -1.90 -12.81 -15.36
CA GLY A 38 -1.41 -14.18 -15.51
C GLY A 38 -0.23 -14.48 -14.59
N MET A 39 0.85 -15.04 -15.14
CA MET A 39 2.05 -15.37 -14.36
C MET A 39 2.69 -14.14 -13.69
N ALA A 40 2.60 -12.97 -14.34
CA ALA A 40 3.11 -11.74 -13.76
C ALA A 40 2.30 -11.33 -12.52
N GLN A 41 1.01 -11.68 -12.41
CA GLN A 41 0.20 -11.29 -11.24
C GLN A 41 0.72 -11.92 -9.94
N SER A 42 1.32 -13.11 -10.01
CA SER A 42 1.85 -13.86 -8.86
C SER A 42 3.38 -13.82 -8.75
N ASP A 43 4.08 -13.07 -9.60
CA ASP A 43 5.53 -12.93 -9.56
C ASP A 43 5.96 -12.17 -8.30
N MET A 44 6.58 -12.85 -7.34
CA MET A 44 6.98 -12.24 -6.07
C MET A 44 8.02 -11.11 -6.20
N HIS A 45 8.68 -10.93 -7.35
CA HIS A 45 9.67 -9.88 -7.55
C HIS A 45 9.09 -8.46 -7.56
N HIS A 46 7.78 -8.31 -7.76
CA HIS A 46 7.11 -7.00 -7.75
C HIS A 46 5.88 -6.93 -6.82
N LEU A 47 5.71 -7.90 -5.92
CA LEU A 47 4.65 -7.91 -4.92
C LEU A 47 5.18 -7.42 -3.58
N TYR A 48 4.51 -6.44 -3.00
CA TYR A 48 4.90 -5.87 -1.71
C TYR A 48 3.70 -5.74 -0.76
N PRO A 49 3.88 -5.97 0.55
CA PRO A 49 2.86 -5.62 1.52
C PRO A 49 2.78 -4.10 1.66
N SER A 50 1.56 -3.55 1.61
CA SER A 50 1.30 -2.11 1.64
C SER A 50 0.10 -1.80 2.53
N ARG A 51 -0.04 -0.55 2.98
CA ARG A 51 -1.29 -0.11 3.63
C ARG A 51 -2.39 -0.03 2.58
N SER A 52 -3.57 -0.55 2.90
CA SER A 52 -4.71 -0.57 1.97
C SER A 52 -5.04 0.82 1.42
N LYS A 53 -5.00 1.87 2.26
CA LYS A 53 -5.26 3.25 1.80
C LYS A 53 -4.18 3.77 0.84
N ALA A 54 -2.90 3.65 1.22
CA ALA A 54 -1.81 4.14 0.39
C ALA A 54 -1.73 3.43 -0.98
N ASN A 55 -1.97 2.12 -1.00
CA ASN A 55 -2.08 1.32 -2.23
C ASN A 55 -3.28 1.79 -3.08
N SER A 56 -4.46 1.91 -2.48
CA SER A 56 -5.66 2.39 -3.16
C SER A 56 -5.47 3.79 -3.76
N ASP A 57 -4.81 4.70 -3.04
CA ASP A 57 -4.57 6.06 -3.53
C ASP A 57 -3.48 6.12 -4.60
N ARG A 58 -2.46 5.23 -4.54
CA ARG A 58 -1.45 5.09 -5.59
C ARG A 58 -2.06 4.57 -6.88
N GLY A 59 -3.02 3.65 -6.80
CA GLY A 59 -3.73 3.10 -7.95
C GLY A 59 -2.78 2.54 -9.02
N ASN A 60 -2.86 3.07 -10.24
CA ASN A 60 -1.95 2.72 -11.34
C ASN A 60 -1.01 3.87 -11.73
N PHE A 61 -0.91 4.92 -10.91
CA PHE A 61 -0.08 6.07 -11.23
C PHE A 61 1.41 5.70 -11.21
N PRO A 62 2.21 6.24 -12.16
CA PRO A 62 3.65 6.08 -12.12
C PRO A 62 4.22 6.73 -10.87
N PHE A 63 5.28 6.16 -10.32
CA PHE A 63 6.02 6.80 -9.23
C PHE A 63 6.70 8.07 -9.73
N GLY A 64 6.77 9.07 -8.86
CA GLY A 64 7.42 10.34 -9.13
C GLY A 64 7.49 11.20 -7.89
N GLU A 65 8.32 12.24 -7.95
CA GLU A 65 8.40 13.26 -6.90
C GLU A 65 7.27 14.26 -7.05
N ILE A 66 6.63 14.62 -5.94
CA ILE A 66 5.62 15.68 -5.88
C ILE A 66 6.19 16.78 -4.99
N ALA A 67 6.16 18.03 -5.44
CA ALA A 67 6.60 19.14 -4.61
C ALA A 67 5.72 19.25 -3.35
N ASP A 68 6.29 19.56 -2.19
CA ASP A 68 5.56 19.64 -0.92
C ASP A 68 4.35 20.57 -0.99
N SER A 69 4.48 21.69 -1.71
CA SER A 69 3.41 22.68 -1.92
C SER A 69 2.23 22.15 -2.75
N GLN A 70 2.43 21.07 -3.49
CA GLN A 70 1.42 20.39 -4.31
C GLN A 70 0.94 19.09 -3.66
N THR A 71 1.59 18.63 -2.58
CA THR A 71 1.26 17.37 -1.93
C THR A 71 0.07 17.56 -0.99
N GLN A 72 -1.05 16.89 -1.28
CA GLN A 72 -2.26 16.97 -0.45
C GLN A 72 -2.23 16.00 0.74
N THR A 73 -1.61 14.84 0.57
CA THR A 73 -1.65 13.76 1.56
C THR A 73 -0.27 13.15 1.76
N TRP A 74 0.16 13.15 3.03
CA TRP A 74 1.38 12.51 3.49
C TRP A 74 1.03 11.28 4.33
N TYR A 75 1.61 10.13 3.99
CA TYR A 75 1.43 8.90 4.75
C TYR A 75 2.61 8.68 5.70
N LEU A 76 2.36 8.70 7.00
CA LEU A 76 3.35 8.36 8.02
C LEU A 76 2.77 7.33 8.99
N ARG A 77 3.35 6.13 9.00
CA ARG A 77 2.95 4.99 9.87
C ARG A 77 1.49 4.53 9.68
N THR A 78 0.55 5.21 10.32
CA THR A 78 -0.92 4.95 10.29
C THR A 78 -1.73 6.24 10.25
N THR A 79 -1.08 7.36 10.00
CA THR A 79 -1.71 8.66 9.94
C THR A 79 -1.52 9.25 8.57
N GLU A 80 -2.59 9.80 8.03
CA GLU A 80 -2.59 10.74 6.92
C GLU A 80 -2.36 12.15 7.47
N ARG A 81 -1.63 12.98 6.74
CA ARG A 81 -1.34 14.38 7.11
C ARG A 81 -1.46 15.29 5.91
N SER A 82 -1.75 16.56 6.15
CA SER A 82 -1.81 17.59 5.12
C SER A 82 -0.49 18.35 4.93
N SER A 83 0.55 17.98 5.69
CA SER A 83 1.88 18.60 5.61
C SER A 83 3.00 17.60 5.96
N PRO A 84 4.22 17.83 5.45
CA PRO A 84 5.38 17.01 5.78
C PRO A 84 5.74 17.13 7.25
N THR A 85 6.43 16.11 7.77
CA THR A 85 6.98 16.13 9.12
C THR A 85 8.49 16.27 9.02
N PHE A 86 9.02 17.45 9.33
CA PHE A 86 10.46 17.63 9.50
C PHE A 86 10.81 17.15 10.91
N HIS A 87 11.58 16.07 11.02
CA HIS A 87 12.15 15.58 12.27
C HIS A 87 13.58 16.08 12.42
#